data_AF-A0A847VGQ0-F1
#
_entry.id   AF-A0A847VGQ0-F1
#
_cell.length_a   1.000
_cell.length_b   1.000
_cell.length_c   1.000
_cell.angle_alpha   90.00
_cell.angle_beta   90.00
_cell.angle_gamma   90.00
#
_symmetry.space_group_name_H-M   'P 1'
#
loop_
_entity.id
_entity.type
_entity.pdbx_description
1 polymer ?
#
loop_
_entity_poly.entity_id
_entity_poly.type
_entity_poly.pdbx_seq_one_letter_code
_entity_poly.pdbx_strand_id
1 'polypeptide(L)'
;TGAPFLDTGECKGVVPDDHPSAVAAMRGSVMGDADLVLTIGRKLDFQLGYGSPAVFGAARWLRIADCAAELRDNRRGEVELFATPRLALQALVAAGQGRASAVDPAWRERLRAGHAERAARLRASMAAAADGADGFMHPNRLLAEVQRAIGDDAVVVADGGDFLAFARVGMRCGSYLDPGALGCIGVGTPFGIGAALAAPGRTVAVLTGDGSFGFNAMELDTAARHGVPVLVVVANNGAWQIEVHDQTLTHGKVVGTRLQRADHAAMARAFGAHGERVESAAALPAALERALAALRAGRPALLDVLVSGEPMSSDARTGLAWVPDLQPLAAWDEAERRWRAGAAG
;
A
#
# COMPACT_ATOMS: atom_id res chain seq x y z
N THR A 1 5.55 -4.49 26.93
CA THR A 1 6.25 -3.19 26.87
C THR A 1 5.30 -2.00 26.83
N GLY A 2 4.07 -2.13 26.30
CA GLY A 2 3.15 -0.98 26.18
C GLY A 2 3.53 0.01 25.08
N ALA A 3 4.54 -0.30 24.27
CA ALA A 3 4.99 0.55 23.18
C ALA A 3 3.95 0.58 22.05
N PRO A 4 3.77 1.74 21.38
CA PRO A 4 3.03 1.82 20.13
C PRO A 4 3.70 1.00 19.03
N PHE A 5 2.89 0.47 18.12
CA PHE A 5 3.29 -0.27 16.94
C PHE A 5 2.91 0.54 15.70
N LEU A 6 3.90 0.84 14.89
CA LEU A 6 3.75 1.49 13.59
C LEU A 6 4.05 0.47 12.51
N ASP A 7 3.10 0.25 11.61
CA ASP A 7 3.32 -0.60 10.45
C ASP A 7 4.08 0.13 9.32
N THR A 8 4.78 -0.67 8.53
CA THR A 8 5.25 -0.35 7.18
C THR A 8 4.46 -1.21 6.20
N GLY A 9 4.44 -0.84 4.91
CA GLY A 9 3.60 -1.51 3.92
C GLY A 9 3.64 -3.05 4.02
N GLU A 10 4.85 -3.61 4.10
CA GLU A 10 5.11 -5.05 4.09
C GLU A 10 4.69 -5.79 5.38
N CYS A 11 4.45 -5.09 6.50
CA CYS A 11 4.05 -5.70 7.77
C CYS A 11 2.63 -5.34 8.21
N LYS A 12 1.87 -4.63 7.36
CA LYS A 12 0.47 -4.34 7.59
C LYS A 12 -0.30 -5.65 7.80
N GLY A 13 -1.07 -5.72 8.89
CA GLY A 13 -1.82 -6.90 9.29
C GLY A 13 -1.10 -7.85 10.28
N VAL A 14 0.22 -7.71 10.47
CA VAL A 14 0.96 -8.53 11.47
C VAL A 14 0.44 -8.26 12.89
N VAL A 15 0.12 -7.01 13.19
CA VAL A 15 -0.61 -6.61 14.40
C VAL A 15 -2.00 -6.12 13.95
N PRO A 16 -3.09 -6.69 14.48
CA PRO A 16 -4.45 -6.26 14.15
C PRO A 16 -4.67 -4.76 14.41
N ASP A 17 -5.46 -4.10 13.56
CA ASP A 17 -5.75 -2.64 13.62
C ASP A 17 -6.49 -2.24 14.92
N ASP A 18 -7.23 -3.18 15.52
CA ASP A 18 -7.93 -3.01 16.79
C ASP A 18 -7.03 -3.23 18.02
N HIS A 19 -5.82 -3.77 17.84
CA HIS A 19 -4.88 -3.98 18.94
C HIS A 19 -4.50 -2.63 19.59
N PRO A 20 -4.45 -2.52 20.93
CA PRO A 20 -4.20 -1.25 21.62
C PRO A 20 -2.89 -0.54 21.29
N SER A 21 -1.89 -1.28 20.77
CA SER A 21 -0.62 -0.70 20.31
C SER A 21 -0.66 -0.17 18.88
N ALA A 22 -1.57 -0.61 18.02
CA ALA A 22 -1.55 -0.23 16.61
C ALA A 22 -1.89 1.26 16.43
N VAL A 23 -1.04 2.01 15.72
CA VAL A 23 -1.18 3.47 15.57
C VAL A 23 -0.81 3.96 14.17
N ALA A 24 -1.05 3.15 13.12
CA ALA A 24 -0.69 3.43 11.72
C ALA A 24 -1.04 4.86 11.25
N ALA A 25 -2.29 5.29 11.51
CA ALA A 25 -2.79 6.64 11.18
C ALA A 25 -2.10 7.81 11.92
N MET A 26 -1.21 7.53 12.86
CA MET A 26 -0.40 8.52 13.61
C MET A 26 1.06 8.52 13.20
N ARG A 27 1.41 7.94 12.04
CA ARG A 27 2.78 7.84 11.51
C ARG A 27 3.65 9.07 11.74
N GLY A 28 3.20 10.26 11.33
CA GLY A 28 3.97 11.49 11.49
C GLY A 28 4.29 11.84 12.95
N SER A 29 3.31 11.69 13.85
CA SER A 29 3.52 11.91 15.30
C SER A 29 4.45 10.85 15.89
N VAL A 30 4.29 9.57 15.52
CA VAL A 30 5.21 8.53 16.00
C VAL A 30 6.65 8.81 15.55
N MET A 31 6.85 9.13 14.27
CA MET A 31 8.17 9.36 13.71
C MET A 31 8.84 10.61 14.29
N GLY A 32 8.09 11.68 14.54
CA GLY A 32 8.60 12.93 15.09
C GLY A 32 8.78 12.96 16.61
N ASP A 33 7.94 12.24 17.36
CA ASP A 33 7.91 12.32 18.83
C ASP A 33 8.74 11.21 19.50
N ALA A 34 9.02 10.10 18.83
CA ALA A 34 9.68 8.95 19.44
C ALA A 34 11.11 9.29 19.90
N ASP A 35 11.46 8.88 21.11
CA ASP A 35 12.81 8.96 21.66
C ASP A 35 13.61 7.66 21.49
N LEU A 36 12.93 6.54 21.25
CA LEU A 36 13.48 5.23 20.90
C LEU A 36 12.65 4.57 19.80
N VAL A 37 13.31 4.19 18.71
CA VAL A 37 12.73 3.43 17.60
C VAL A 37 13.32 2.02 17.58
N LEU A 38 12.44 1.02 17.60
CA LEU A 38 12.79 -0.39 17.46
C LEU A 38 12.40 -0.87 16.06
N THR A 39 13.38 -1.21 15.23
CA THR A 39 13.11 -1.89 13.95
C THR A 39 13.31 -3.39 14.06
N ILE A 40 12.42 -4.15 13.40
CA ILE A 40 12.39 -5.61 13.45
C ILE A 40 12.34 -6.13 12.01
N GLY A 41 13.43 -6.72 11.51
CA GLY A 41 13.55 -7.25 10.15
C GLY A 41 13.26 -6.20 9.08
N ARG A 42 13.76 -4.97 9.26
CA ARG A 42 13.33 -3.82 8.45
C ARG A 42 14.49 -2.90 8.08
N LYS A 43 14.59 -2.61 6.78
CA LYS A 43 15.48 -1.58 6.24
C LYS A 43 14.96 -0.19 6.56
N LEU A 44 15.88 0.75 6.77
CA LEU A 44 15.57 2.17 6.81
C LEU A 44 15.51 2.69 5.38
N ASP A 45 14.39 2.52 4.70
CA ASP A 45 14.16 2.99 3.33
C ASP A 45 13.34 4.29 3.31
N PHE A 46 12.83 4.67 2.13
CA PHE A 46 12.00 5.85 1.94
C PHE A 46 10.77 5.88 2.86
N GLN A 47 10.20 4.73 3.24
CA GLN A 47 9.05 4.70 4.15
C GLN A 47 9.43 5.22 5.53
N LEU A 48 10.64 4.92 6.00
CA LEU A 48 11.16 5.40 7.28
C LEU A 48 12.10 6.60 7.11
N GLY A 49 11.98 7.37 6.01
CA GLY A 49 12.83 8.54 5.76
C GLY A 49 14.32 8.26 5.89
N TYR A 50 14.74 7.02 5.62
CA TYR A 50 16.11 6.54 5.80
C TYR A 50 16.67 6.72 7.23
N GLY A 51 15.80 6.84 8.24
CA GLY A 51 16.17 7.15 9.63
C GLY A 51 16.69 8.58 9.83
N SER A 52 16.47 9.47 8.86
CA SER A 52 17.01 10.82 8.85
C SER A 52 16.71 11.57 10.16
N PRO A 53 17.69 12.27 10.76
CA PRO A 53 17.44 13.17 11.89
C PRO A 53 16.44 14.29 11.58
N ALA A 54 16.23 14.63 10.31
CA ALA A 54 15.18 15.58 9.93
C ALA A 54 13.76 15.05 10.19
N VAL A 55 13.61 13.73 10.27
CA VAL A 55 12.33 13.04 10.49
C VAL A 55 12.23 12.53 11.93
N PHE A 56 13.30 11.94 12.47
CA PHE A 56 13.31 11.28 13.78
C PHE A 56 14.08 12.05 14.86
N GLY A 57 14.61 13.24 14.56
CA GLY A 57 15.39 14.03 15.51
C GLY A 57 16.49 13.22 16.21
N ALA A 58 16.54 13.37 17.52
CA ALA A 58 17.49 12.71 18.41
C ALA A 58 17.09 11.29 18.86
N ALA A 59 16.08 10.67 18.24
CA ALA A 59 15.64 9.32 18.59
C ALA A 59 16.80 8.32 18.58
N ARG A 60 16.86 7.47 19.60
CA ARG A 60 17.74 6.31 19.66
C ARG A 60 17.13 5.17 18.85
N TRP A 61 17.95 4.25 18.39
CA TRP A 61 17.61 3.14 17.50
C TRP A 61 18.10 1.82 18.07
N LEU A 62 17.18 0.88 18.22
CA LEU A 62 17.48 -0.53 18.38
C LEU A 62 17.07 -1.24 17.10
N ARG A 63 18.01 -1.92 16.45
CA ARG A 63 17.74 -2.61 15.18
C ARG A 63 17.92 -4.12 15.36
N ILE A 64 16.93 -4.89 14.92
CA ILE A 64 16.97 -6.36 14.94
C ILE A 64 16.81 -6.85 13.51
N ALA A 65 17.78 -7.63 13.00
CA ALA A 65 17.66 -8.29 11.70
C ALA A 65 18.67 -9.43 11.59
N ASP A 66 18.39 -10.41 10.72
CA ASP A 66 19.32 -11.45 10.28
C ASP A 66 19.99 -11.12 8.94
N CYS A 67 19.79 -9.91 8.43
CA CYS A 67 20.43 -9.36 7.24
C CYS A 67 21.32 -8.16 7.60
N ALA A 68 22.59 -8.18 7.17
CA ALA A 68 23.54 -7.11 7.49
C ALA A 68 23.13 -5.74 6.92
N ALA A 69 22.54 -5.71 5.72
CA ALA A 69 22.05 -4.48 5.10
C ALA A 69 20.91 -3.84 5.91
N GLU A 70 20.05 -4.66 6.53
CA GLU A 70 18.98 -4.19 7.42
C GLU A 70 19.46 -3.63 8.76
N LEU A 71 20.71 -3.90 9.16
CA LEU A 71 21.32 -3.29 10.35
C LEU A 71 22.20 -2.08 10.02
N ARG A 72 22.92 -2.13 8.90
CA ARG A 72 24.04 -1.20 8.65
C ARG A 72 23.68 -0.02 7.75
N ASP A 73 22.68 -0.17 6.88
CA ASP A 73 22.37 0.86 5.91
C ASP A 73 21.69 2.06 6.59
N ASN A 74 22.03 3.26 6.13
CA ASN A 74 21.56 4.57 6.60
C ASN A 74 21.93 4.89 8.06
N ARG A 75 20.96 5.06 8.97
CA ARG A 75 21.24 5.44 10.38
C ARG A 75 21.58 4.23 11.24
N ARG A 76 22.79 4.20 11.83
CA ARG A 76 23.23 3.14 12.75
C ARG A 76 22.39 3.10 14.03
N GLY A 77 22.19 1.89 14.56
CA GLY A 77 21.59 1.69 15.87
C GLY A 77 22.61 1.86 17.00
N GLU A 78 22.18 2.40 18.14
CA GLU A 78 22.93 2.32 19.39
C GLU A 78 23.04 0.86 19.87
N VAL A 79 22.04 0.03 19.50
CA VAL A 79 22.06 -1.41 19.70
C VAL A 79 21.61 -2.08 18.41
N GLU A 80 22.42 -3.01 17.91
CA GLU A 80 22.13 -3.80 16.71
C GLU A 80 22.22 -5.29 17.07
N LEU A 81 21.11 -6.01 16.91
CA LEU A 81 21.01 -7.43 17.18
C LEU A 81 21.00 -8.19 15.85
N PHE A 82 22.15 -8.78 15.50
CA PHE A 82 22.27 -9.65 14.34
C PHE A 82 21.76 -11.06 14.69
N ALA A 83 20.46 -11.25 14.54
CA ALA A 83 19.76 -12.48 14.88
C ALA A 83 18.42 -12.53 14.14
N THR A 84 17.89 -13.73 13.97
CA THR A 84 16.53 -13.90 13.46
C THR A 84 15.55 -13.15 14.37
N PRO A 85 14.65 -12.30 13.83
CA PRO A 85 13.71 -11.50 14.61
C PRO A 85 12.95 -12.28 15.68
N ARG A 86 12.53 -13.52 15.36
CA ARG A 86 11.84 -14.42 16.29
C ARG A 86 12.64 -14.67 17.57
N LEU A 87 13.91 -15.07 17.45
CA LEU A 87 14.76 -15.43 18.58
C LEU A 87 15.09 -14.21 19.45
N ALA A 88 15.39 -13.08 18.80
CA ALA A 88 15.66 -11.83 19.49
C ALA A 88 14.44 -11.35 20.29
N LEU A 89 13.23 -11.40 19.70
CA LEU A 89 12.00 -11.02 20.40
C LEU A 89 11.68 -11.95 21.56
N GLN A 90 11.87 -13.27 21.41
CA GLN A 90 11.69 -14.23 22.51
C GLN A 90 12.63 -13.93 23.68
N ALA A 91 13.90 -13.64 23.40
CA ALA A 91 14.88 -13.27 24.42
C ALA A 91 14.53 -11.95 25.10
N LEU A 92 14.10 -10.93 24.34
CA LEU A 92 13.67 -9.63 24.89
C LEU A 92 12.43 -9.77 25.78
N VAL A 93 11.46 -10.60 25.39
CA VAL A 93 10.27 -10.88 26.20
C VAL A 93 10.66 -11.58 27.50
N ALA A 94 11.51 -12.60 27.44
CA ALA A 94 11.99 -13.32 28.63
C ALA A 94 12.77 -12.41 29.58
N ALA A 95 13.72 -11.63 29.06
CA ALA A 95 14.51 -10.67 29.84
C ALA A 95 13.68 -9.48 30.38
N GLY A 96 12.53 -9.21 29.77
CA GLY A 96 11.60 -8.15 30.16
C GLY A 96 10.56 -8.55 31.19
N GLN A 97 10.47 -9.83 31.58
CA GLN A 97 9.46 -10.31 32.53
C GLN A 97 9.53 -9.57 33.86
N GLY A 98 8.38 -9.14 34.38
CA GLY A 98 8.28 -8.39 35.64
C GLY A 98 8.71 -6.92 35.57
N ARG A 99 9.18 -6.41 34.42
CA ARG A 99 9.54 -5.00 34.27
C ARG A 99 8.31 -4.15 33.96
N ALA A 100 8.15 -3.05 34.71
CA ALA A 100 7.15 -2.04 34.38
C ALA A 100 7.50 -1.36 33.05
N SER A 101 6.47 -0.97 32.30
CA SER A 101 6.62 -0.18 31.07
C SER A 101 7.23 1.18 31.40
N ALA A 102 8.28 1.57 30.67
CA ALA A 102 8.84 2.92 30.71
C ALA A 102 8.19 3.88 29.70
N VAL A 103 7.25 3.39 28.87
CA VAL A 103 6.54 4.21 27.88
C VAL A 103 5.64 5.21 28.61
N ASP A 104 5.70 6.49 28.21
CA ASP A 104 4.79 7.53 28.68
C ASP A 104 3.33 7.12 28.39
N PRO A 105 2.50 6.87 29.43
CA PRO A 105 1.11 6.50 29.25
C PRO A 105 0.32 7.56 28.48
N ALA A 106 0.60 8.85 28.71
CA ALA A 106 -0.11 9.95 28.08
C ALA A 106 0.19 10.01 26.58
N TRP A 107 1.45 9.84 26.17
CA TRP A 107 1.83 9.74 24.76
C TRP A 107 1.16 8.56 24.06
N ARG A 108 1.23 7.37 24.67
CA ARG A 108 0.59 6.16 24.13
C ARG A 108 -0.92 6.34 23.95
N GLU A 109 -1.60 6.90 24.95
CA GLU A 109 -3.05 7.13 24.92
C GLU A 109 -3.44 8.15 23.86
N ARG A 110 -2.69 9.26 23.74
CA ARG A 110 -2.90 10.25 22.66
C ARG A 110 -2.77 9.62 21.27
N LEU A 111 -1.73 8.81 21.05
CA LEU A 111 -1.54 8.13 19.76
C LEU A 111 -2.67 7.15 19.47
N ARG A 112 -3.09 6.34 20.45
CA ARG A 112 -4.17 5.37 20.20
C ARG A 112 -5.51 6.05 19.96
N ALA A 113 -5.84 7.08 20.72
CA ALA A 113 -7.07 7.87 20.53
C ALA A 113 -7.08 8.55 19.14
N GLY A 114 -5.98 9.21 18.77
CA GLY A 114 -5.85 9.85 17.46
C GLY A 114 -5.92 8.86 16.30
N HIS A 115 -5.31 7.67 16.45
CA HIS A 115 -5.42 6.61 15.46
C HIS A 115 -6.87 6.14 15.29
N ALA A 116 -7.56 5.83 16.39
CA ALA A 116 -8.94 5.35 16.35
C ALA A 116 -9.88 6.37 15.71
N GLU A 117 -9.73 7.66 16.06
CA GLU A 117 -10.51 8.75 15.49
C GLU A 117 -10.28 8.90 13.97
N ARG A 118 -9.01 8.96 13.54
CA ARG A 118 -8.65 9.10 12.12
C ARG A 118 -9.10 7.90 11.30
N ALA A 119 -8.92 6.69 11.82
CA ALA A 119 -9.37 5.46 11.16
C ALA A 119 -10.89 5.43 11.03
N ALA A 120 -11.65 5.77 12.09
CA ALA A 120 -13.11 5.82 12.03
C ALA A 120 -13.60 6.87 11.02
N ARG A 121 -13.00 8.06 11.02
CA ARG A 121 -13.33 9.13 10.09
C ARG A 121 -13.06 8.74 8.65
N LEU A 122 -11.91 8.11 8.37
CA LEU A 122 -11.57 7.61 7.04
C LEU A 122 -12.58 6.57 6.57
N ARG A 123 -12.92 5.58 7.41
CA ARG A 123 -13.90 4.55 7.04
C ARG A 123 -15.27 5.16 6.70
N ALA A 124 -15.73 6.12 7.50
CA ALA A 124 -16.98 6.82 7.25
C ALA A 124 -16.94 7.62 5.94
N SER A 125 -15.85 8.36 5.69
CA SER A 125 -15.71 9.14 4.46
C SER A 125 -15.57 8.27 3.22
N MET A 126 -14.92 7.11 3.32
CA MET A 126 -14.82 6.16 2.21
C MET A 126 -16.18 5.58 1.85
N ALA A 127 -16.97 5.15 2.84
CA ALA A 127 -18.31 4.61 2.63
C ALA A 127 -19.30 5.65 2.08
N ALA A 128 -19.16 6.91 2.51
CA ALA A 128 -19.99 8.02 2.09
C ALA A 128 -19.47 8.79 0.86
N ALA A 129 -18.36 8.35 0.25
CA ALA A 129 -17.79 9.03 -0.91
C ALA A 129 -18.79 9.03 -2.07
N ALA A 130 -19.12 10.22 -2.54
CA ALA A 130 -19.99 10.43 -3.70
C ALA A 130 -19.25 10.11 -5.00
N ASP A 131 -19.99 9.76 -6.04
CA ASP A 131 -19.45 9.59 -7.38
C ASP A 131 -18.79 10.89 -7.88
N GLY A 132 -17.84 10.76 -8.80
CA GLY A 132 -17.17 11.89 -9.44
C GLY A 132 -18.13 12.70 -10.31
N ALA A 133 -17.73 13.91 -10.72
CA ALA A 133 -18.52 14.72 -11.63
C ALA A 133 -18.63 14.07 -13.03
N ASP A 134 -17.71 13.18 -13.36
CA ASP A 134 -17.75 12.28 -14.52
C ASP A 134 -18.76 11.11 -14.39
N GLY A 135 -19.48 11.01 -13.27
CA GLY A 135 -20.51 10.00 -13.02
C GLY A 135 -19.96 8.61 -12.66
N PHE A 136 -18.64 8.47 -12.50
CA PHE A 136 -18.02 7.21 -12.13
C PHE A 136 -17.79 7.10 -10.62
N MET A 137 -17.73 5.86 -10.14
CA MET A 137 -17.59 5.56 -8.73
C MET A 137 -16.29 6.14 -8.15
N HIS A 138 -16.36 6.74 -6.98
CA HIS A 138 -15.14 7.16 -6.29
C HIS A 138 -14.30 5.92 -5.87
N PRO A 139 -12.95 5.91 -6.05
CA PRO A 139 -12.08 4.81 -5.62
C PRO A 139 -12.26 4.37 -4.15
N ASN A 140 -12.38 5.31 -3.22
CA ASN A 140 -12.70 5.02 -1.82
C ASN A 140 -14.04 4.29 -1.60
N ARG A 141 -15.07 4.58 -2.41
CA ARG A 141 -16.34 3.86 -2.31
C ARG A 141 -16.17 2.41 -2.74
N LEU A 142 -15.43 2.17 -3.81
CA LEU A 142 -15.03 0.82 -4.24
C LEU A 142 -14.31 0.07 -3.11
N LEU A 143 -13.28 0.68 -2.52
CA LEU A 143 -12.51 0.05 -1.44
C LEU A 143 -13.36 -0.24 -0.19
N ALA A 144 -14.30 0.64 0.16
CA ALA A 144 -15.20 0.42 1.30
C ALA A 144 -16.09 -0.82 1.10
N GLU A 145 -16.66 -1.00 -0.10
CA GLU A 145 -17.48 -2.18 -0.41
C GLU A 145 -16.63 -3.45 -0.50
N VAL A 146 -15.43 -3.38 -1.08
CA VAL A 146 -14.48 -4.49 -1.11
C VAL A 146 -14.11 -4.91 0.32
N GLN A 147 -13.75 -3.97 1.20
CA GLN A 147 -13.43 -4.25 2.60
C GLN A 147 -14.57 -4.97 3.31
N ARG A 148 -15.81 -4.52 3.10
CA ARG A 148 -17.01 -5.15 3.69
C ARG A 148 -17.17 -6.60 3.21
N ALA A 149 -16.85 -6.87 1.95
CA ALA A 149 -17.01 -8.19 1.35
C ALA A 149 -15.91 -9.18 1.74
N ILE A 150 -14.65 -8.73 1.79
CA ILE A 150 -13.50 -9.63 2.02
C ILE A 150 -13.14 -9.80 3.51
N GLY A 151 -13.56 -8.86 4.36
CA GLY A 151 -13.27 -8.87 5.80
C GLY A 151 -11.82 -8.46 6.13
N ASP A 152 -11.51 -8.42 7.43
CA ASP A 152 -10.25 -7.87 7.94
C ASP A 152 -9.10 -8.89 7.96
N ASP A 153 -9.38 -10.19 7.78
CA ASP A 153 -8.37 -11.26 7.74
C ASP A 153 -7.91 -11.63 6.31
N ALA A 154 -8.44 -10.96 5.28
CA ALA A 154 -8.05 -11.21 3.89
C ALA A 154 -6.54 -10.96 3.65
N VAL A 155 -6.00 -11.58 2.60
CA VAL A 155 -4.74 -11.15 2.00
C VAL A 155 -5.05 -10.11 0.94
N VAL A 156 -4.48 -8.91 1.07
CA VAL A 156 -4.65 -7.83 0.11
C VAL A 156 -3.36 -7.63 -0.66
N VAL A 157 -3.46 -7.64 -1.99
CA VAL A 157 -2.37 -7.24 -2.88
C VAL A 157 -2.77 -5.90 -3.50
N ALA A 158 -2.06 -4.83 -3.20
CA ALA A 158 -2.31 -3.54 -3.81
C ALA A 158 -1.30 -3.29 -4.93
N ASP A 159 -1.77 -2.79 -6.08
CA ASP A 159 -0.95 -2.62 -7.28
C ASP A 159 -1.38 -1.38 -8.08
N GLY A 160 -0.45 -0.85 -8.88
CA GLY A 160 -0.59 0.40 -9.62
C GLY A 160 0.02 1.62 -8.90
N GLY A 161 -0.32 2.81 -9.38
CA GLY A 161 0.13 4.08 -8.80
C GLY A 161 -0.93 4.68 -7.88
N ASP A 162 -1.87 5.41 -8.49
CA ASP A 162 -2.86 6.18 -7.74
C ASP A 162 -3.82 5.30 -6.91
N PHE A 163 -4.36 4.23 -7.52
CA PHE A 163 -5.29 3.32 -6.83
C PHE A 163 -4.62 2.53 -5.70
N LEU A 164 -3.34 2.20 -5.86
CA LEU A 164 -2.54 1.57 -4.81
C LEU A 164 -2.48 2.47 -3.58
N ALA A 165 -2.21 3.77 -3.77
CA ALA A 165 -2.16 4.72 -2.66
C ALA A 165 -3.49 4.78 -1.89
N PHE A 166 -4.63 4.77 -2.60
CA PHE A 166 -5.94 4.63 -1.96
C PHE A 166 -6.06 3.31 -1.17
N ALA A 167 -5.70 2.17 -1.76
CA ALA A 167 -5.79 0.86 -1.14
C ALA A 167 -4.90 0.73 0.12
N ARG A 168 -3.66 1.25 0.06
CA ARG A 168 -2.69 1.25 1.17
C ARG A 168 -3.24 1.91 2.43
N VAL A 169 -3.95 3.02 2.23
CA VAL A 169 -4.54 3.82 3.31
C VAL A 169 -5.89 3.25 3.74
N GLY A 170 -6.73 2.84 2.80
CA GLY A 170 -8.12 2.48 3.05
C GLY A 170 -8.36 1.04 3.51
N MET A 171 -7.49 0.09 3.13
CA MET A 171 -7.72 -1.33 3.39
C MET A 171 -7.17 -1.79 4.75
N ARG A 172 -7.89 -2.73 5.35
CA ARG A 172 -7.48 -3.54 6.50
C ARG A 172 -7.42 -5.00 6.08
N CYS A 173 -6.37 -5.69 6.52
CA CYS A 173 -6.07 -7.05 6.07
C CYS A 173 -5.21 -7.74 7.13
N GLY A 174 -5.20 -9.07 7.11
CA GLY A 174 -4.29 -9.88 7.93
C GLY A 174 -2.92 -10.02 7.27
N SER A 175 -2.82 -9.77 5.96
CA SER A 175 -1.56 -9.75 5.23
C SER A 175 -1.65 -8.81 4.03
N TYR A 176 -0.55 -8.12 3.73
CA TYR A 176 -0.49 -7.12 2.68
C TYR A 176 0.73 -7.33 1.79
N LEU A 177 0.55 -7.17 0.47
CA LEU A 177 1.61 -7.19 -0.52
C LEU A 177 1.46 -5.98 -1.46
N ASP A 178 2.58 -5.41 -1.89
CA ASP A 178 2.63 -4.34 -2.89
C ASP A 178 3.95 -4.43 -3.70
N PRO A 179 4.21 -3.52 -4.66
CA PRO A 179 5.45 -3.45 -5.44
C PRO A 179 6.73 -3.26 -4.63
N GLY A 180 6.64 -2.98 -3.33
CA GLY A 180 7.77 -2.72 -2.47
C GLY A 180 8.62 -1.53 -2.90
N ALA A 181 9.89 -1.53 -2.49
CA ALA A 181 10.80 -0.40 -2.69
C ALA A 181 11.15 -0.09 -4.14
N LEU A 182 11.02 -1.06 -5.05
CA LEU A 182 11.28 -0.82 -6.47
C LEU A 182 10.10 -0.14 -7.17
N GLY A 183 8.89 -0.20 -6.59
CA GLY A 183 7.72 0.45 -7.17
C GLY A 183 7.27 -0.15 -8.51
N CYS A 184 7.72 -1.37 -8.85
CA CYS A 184 7.34 -2.02 -10.11
C CYS A 184 5.86 -2.40 -10.12
N ILE A 185 5.07 -1.63 -10.84
CA ILE A 185 3.66 -1.92 -11.08
C ILE A 185 3.48 -3.17 -11.96
N GLY A 186 2.30 -3.80 -11.85
CA GLY A 186 1.93 -5.01 -12.58
C GLY A 186 2.14 -6.29 -11.78
N VAL A 187 2.62 -6.20 -10.54
CA VAL A 187 2.83 -7.36 -9.66
C VAL A 187 1.51 -7.97 -9.16
N GLY A 188 0.39 -7.26 -9.29
CA GLY A 188 -0.88 -7.59 -8.66
C GLY A 188 -1.35 -9.03 -8.91
N THR A 189 -1.60 -9.39 -10.17
CA THR A 189 -2.12 -10.73 -10.52
C THR A 189 -1.15 -11.85 -10.12
N PRO A 190 0.15 -11.81 -10.47
CA PRO A 190 1.12 -12.83 -10.04
C PRO A 190 1.21 -12.98 -8.51
N PHE A 191 1.29 -11.87 -7.76
CA PHE A 191 1.35 -11.92 -6.29
C PHE A 191 0.05 -12.48 -5.70
N GLY A 192 -1.10 -12.11 -6.26
CA GLY A 192 -2.40 -12.67 -5.85
C GLY A 192 -2.48 -14.18 -6.02
N ILE A 193 -1.99 -14.72 -7.14
CA ILE A 193 -1.93 -16.16 -7.37
C ILE A 193 -1.01 -16.84 -6.34
N GLY A 194 0.21 -16.31 -6.15
CA GLY A 194 1.15 -16.84 -5.16
C GLY A 194 0.58 -16.81 -3.74
N ALA A 195 -0.07 -15.71 -3.36
CA ALA A 195 -0.72 -15.56 -2.06
C ALA A 195 -1.87 -16.55 -1.86
N ALA A 196 -2.72 -16.77 -2.87
CA ALA A 196 -3.82 -17.73 -2.77
C ALA A 196 -3.33 -19.18 -2.61
N LEU A 197 -2.20 -19.52 -3.22
CA LEU A 197 -1.55 -20.81 -3.04
C LEU A 197 -0.87 -20.94 -1.66
N ALA A 198 -0.26 -19.86 -1.16
CA ALA A 198 0.45 -19.86 0.12
C ALA A 198 -0.48 -19.78 1.34
N ALA A 199 -1.69 -19.22 1.17
CA ALA A 199 -2.66 -19.00 2.23
C ALA A 199 -4.02 -19.65 1.91
N PRO A 200 -4.08 -20.99 1.74
CA PRO A 200 -5.33 -21.68 1.43
C PRO A 200 -6.37 -21.41 2.53
N GLY A 201 -7.60 -21.10 2.12
CA GLY A 201 -8.72 -20.81 3.02
C GLY A 201 -8.87 -19.33 3.41
N ARG A 202 -7.92 -18.47 3.07
CA ARG A 202 -8.08 -17.00 3.20
C ARG A 202 -8.50 -16.39 1.87
N THR A 203 -9.41 -15.41 1.93
CA THR A 203 -9.75 -14.62 0.74
C THR A 203 -8.53 -13.83 0.31
N VAL A 204 -8.14 -13.94 -0.96
CA VAL A 204 -7.08 -13.12 -1.57
C VAL A 204 -7.69 -12.15 -2.56
N ALA A 205 -7.46 -10.86 -2.34
CA ALA A 205 -7.96 -9.78 -3.17
C ALA A 205 -6.81 -8.94 -3.73
N VAL A 206 -6.71 -8.90 -5.05
CA VAL A 206 -5.82 -8.00 -5.79
C VAL A 206 -6.59 -6.73 -6.13
N LEU A 207 -6.07 -5.58 -5.71
CA LEU A 207 -6.63 -4.26 -5.91
C LEU A 207 -5.67 -3.49 -6.81
N THR A 208 -5.97 -3.41 -8.11
CA THR A 208 -5.04 -2.91 -9.12
C THR A 208 -5.67 -1.86 -10.01
N GLY A 209 -4.88 -0.89 -10.48
CA GLY A 209 -5.32 0.02 -11.55
C GLY A 209 -5.33 -0.67 -12.92
N ASP A 210 -6.18 -0.22 -13.83
CA ASP A 210 -6.29 -0.76 -15.21
C ASP A 210 -4.97 -0.80 -15.97
N GLY A 211 -4.18 0.28 -15.94
CA GLY A 211 -2.86 0.28 -16.55
C GLY A 211 -1.93 -0.78 -15.97
N SER A 212 -1.90 -0.88 -14.64
CA SER A 212 -1.04 -1.83 -13.92
C SER A 212 -1.42 -3.27 -14.21
N PHE A 213 -2.72 -3.57 -14.16
CA PHE A 213 -3.27 -4.87 -14.53
C PHE A 213 -2.77 -5.34 -15.90
N GLY A 214 -2.72 -4.42 -16.88
CA GLY A 214 -2.30 -4.71 -18.25
C GLY A 214 -0.92 -5.37 -18.39
N PHE A 215 0.02 -5.12 -17.47
CA PHE A 215 1.37 -5.71 -17.54
C PHE A 215 1.36 -7.24 -17.44
N ASN A 216 0.51 -7.80 -16.56
CA ASN A 216 0.45 -9.24 -16.30
C ASN A 216 -1.01 -9.76 -16.34
N ALA A 217 -1.86 -9.14 -17.17
CA ALA A 217 -3.27 -9.50 -17.33
C ALA A 217 -3.46 -10.96 -17.79
N MET A 218 -2.49 -11.47 -18.57
CA MET A 218 -2.47 -12.86 -19.05
C MET A 218 -2.36 -13.89 -17.93
N GLU A 219 -1.86 -13.54 -16.74
CA GLU A 219 -1.78 -14.49 -15.63
C GLU A 219 -3.15 -14.86 -15.05
N LEU A 220 -4.22 -14.18 -15.46
CA LEU A 220 -5.57 -14.63 -15.16
C LEU A 220 -5.89 -15.98 -15.84
N ASP A 221 -5.33 -16.25 -17.01
CA ASP A 221 -5.34 -17.59 -17.62
C ASP A 221 -4.63 -18.61 -16.73
N THR A 222 -3.46 -18.28 -16.19
CA THR A 222 -2.75 -19.14 -15.23
C THR A 222 -3.62 -19.47 -14.01
N ALA A 223 -4.26 -18.47 -13.40
CA ALA A 223 -5.17 -18.69 -12.29
C ALA A 223 -6.32 -19.63 -12.68
N ALA A 224 -6.90 -19.46 -13.87
CA ALA A 224 -8.01 -20.27 -14.35
C ALA A 224 -7.59 -21.72 -14.64
N ARG A 225 -6.50 -21.92 -15.39
CA ARG A 225 -5.95 -23.25 -15.72
C ARG A 225 -5.59 -24.07 -14.49
N HIS A 226 -5.16 -23.41 -13.41
CA HIS A 226 -4.76 -24.06 -12.17
C HIS A 226 -5.85 -24.05 -11.08
N GLY A 227 -7.03 -23.49 -11.36
CA GLY A 227 -8.13 -23.41 -10.39
C GLY A 227 -7.77 -22.63 -9.12
N VAL A 228 -6.97 -21.57 -9.24
CA VAL A 228 -6.51 -20.75 -8.11
C VAL A 228 -7.56 -19.66 -7.81
N PRO A 229 -8.25 -19.71 -6.66
CA PRO A 229 -9.33 -18.79 -6.36
C PRO A 229 -8.81 -17.44 -5.85
N VAL A 230 -8.49 -16.54 -6.78
CA VAL A 230 -8.10 -15.15 -6.51
C VAL A 230 -9.15 -14.18 -7.03
N LEU A 231 -9.49 -13.17 -6.24
CA LEU A 231 -10.31 -12.02 -6.67
C LEU A 231 -9.40 -10.92 -7.18
N VAL A 232 -9.55 -10.51 -8.44
CA VAL A 232 -8.90 -9.34 -9.02
C VAL A 232 -9.92 -8.23 -9.20
N VAL A 233 -9.70 -7.10 -8.55
CA VAL A 233 -10.52 -5.89 -8.69
C VAL A 233 -9.69 -4.86 -9.45
N VAL A 234 -10.11 -4.58 -10.68
CA VAL A 234 -9.48 -3.58 -11.53
C VAL A 234 -10.22 -2.26 -11.38
N ALA A 235 -9.55 -1.25 -10.83
CA ALA A 235 -10.02 0.12 -10.80
C ALA A 235 -9.73 0.79 -12.15
N ASN A 236 -10.77 0.87 -12.98
CA ASN A 236 -10.68 1.27 -14.38
C ASN A 236 -11.15 2.71 -14.57
N ASN A 237 -10.21 3.66 -14.45
CA ASN A 237 -10.44 5.06 -14.78
C ASN A 237 -9.98 5.42 -16.22
N GLY A 238 -9.34 4.49 -16.92
CA GLY A 238 -8.82 4.72 -18.27
C GLY A 238 -7.59 5.60 -18.28
N ALA A 239 -6.70 5.49 -17.28
CA ALA A 239 -5.53 6.35 -17.20
C ALA A 239 -4.43 5.82 -16.27
N TRP A 240 -3.20 6.24 -16.57
CA TRP A 240 -2.13 6.36 -15.59
C TRP A 240 -2.41 7.57 -14.69
N GLN A 241 -3.40 7.47 -13.81
CA GLN A 241 -4.06 8.64 -13.21
C GLN A 241 -3.13 9.56 -12.41
N ILE A 242 -2.15 9.00 -11.68
CA ILE A 242 -1.17 9.81 -10.96
C ILE A 242 -0.33 10.66 -11.91
N GLU A 243 0.00 10.14 -13.09
CA GLU A 243 0.71 10.86 -14.15
C GLU A 243 -0.19 11.90 -14.84
N VAL A 244 -1.49 11.61 -14.97
CA VAL A 244 -2.46 12.60 -15.46
C VAL A 244 -2.53 13.78 -14.50
N HIS A 245 -2.60 13.55 -13.19
CA HIS A 245 -2.58 14.61 -12.18
C HIS A 245 -1.27 15.38 -12.22
N ASP A 246 -0.13 14.68 -12.20
CA ASP A 246 1.19 15.31 -12.24
C ASP A 246 1.33 16.20 -13.48
N GLN A 247 1.17 15.67 -14.69
CA GLN A 247 1.33 16.44 -15.92
C GLN A 247 0.35 17.62 -16.03
N THR A 248 -0.86 17.48 -15.48
CA THR A 248 -1.82 18.58 -15.43
C THR A 248 -1.32 19.71 -14.53
N LEU A 249 -0.83 19.38 -13.32
CA LEU A 249 -0.36 20.35 -12.33
C LEU A 249 0.99 20.97 -12.70
N THR A 250 1.92 20.18 -13.24
CA THR A 250 3.30 20.58 -13.52
C THR A 250 3.48 21.17 -14.91
N HIS A 251 2.68 20.71 -15.89
CA HIS A 251 2.86 21.05 -17.31
C HIS A 251 1.61 21.62 -17.99
N GLY A 252 0.44 21.61 -17.33
CA GLY A 252 -0.81 22.11 -17.90
C GLY A 252 -1.32 21.33 -19.11
N LYS A 253 -0.81 20.11 -19.34
CA LYS A 253 -1.16 19.25 -20.49
C LYS A 253 -1.07 17.77 -20.11
N VAL A 254 -1.75 16.91 -20.85
CA VAL A 254 -1.76 15.45 -20.62
C VAL A 254 -1.37 14.73 -21.91
N VAL A 255 -0.33 13.90 -21.88
CA VAL A 255 0.20 13.18 -23.05
C VAL A 255 0.61 11.76 -22.68
N GLY A 256 0.13 10.77 -23.45
CA GLY A 256 0.55 9.37 -23.32
C GLY A 256 0.05 8.63 -22.08
N THR A 257 -0.77 9.27 -21.25
CA THR A 257 -1.20 8.76 -19.94
C THR A 257 -2.68 8.37 -19.88
N ARG A 258 -3.42 8.51 -20.99
CA ARG A 258 -4.81 8.05 -21.13
C ARG A 258 -4.87 6.66 -21.77
N LEU A 259 -5.79 5.84 -21.28
CA LEU A 259 -6.04 4.45 -21.68
C LEU A 259 -7.50 4.28 -22.13
N GLN A 260 -7.80 3.15 -22.76
CA GLN A 260 -9.05 2.92 -23.49
C GLN A 260 -10.28 2.49 -22.66
N ARG A 261 -10.13 2.32 -21.33
CA ARG A 261 -11.15 1.67 -20.46
C ARG A 261 -11.67 0.33 -20.99
N ALA A 262 -10.72 -0.55 -21.35
CA ALA A 262 -11.01 -1.88 -21.91
C ALA A 262 -11.96 -2.69 -21.01
N ASP A 263 -12.73 -3.61 -21.61
CA ASP A 263 -13.56 -4.58 -20.88
C ASP A 263 -12.69 -5.75 -20.40
N HIS A 264 -12.06 -5.59 -19.24
CA HIS A 264 -11.24 -6.63 -18.63
C HIS A 264 -12.09 -7.83 -18.16
N ALA A 265 -13.38 -7.61 -17.89
CA ALA A 265 -14.30 -8.68 -17.51
C ALA A 265 -14.57 -9.62 -18.69
N ALA A 266 -14.66 -9.11 -19.91
CA ALA A 266 -14.74 -9.94 -21.12
C ALA A 266 -13.49 -10.82 -21.28
N MET A 267 -12.30 -10.25 -21.06
CA MET A 267 -11.04 -11.01 -21.07
C MET A 267 -11.06 -12.13 -20.02
N ALA A 268 -11.50 -11.83 -18.80
CA ALA A 268 -11.64 -12.82 -17.74
C ALA A 268 -12.56 -13.99 -18.14
N ARG A 269 -13.72 -13.68 -18.72
CA ARG A 269 -14.66 -14.70 -19.21
C ARG A 269 -14.04 -15.55 -20.33
N ALA A 270 -13.24 -14.96 -21.22
CA ALA A 270 -12.55 -15.68 -22.29
C ALA A 270 -11.52 -16.69 -21.75
N PHE A 271 -10.91 -16.43 -20.60
CA PHE A 271 -10.02 -17.38 -19.91
C PHE A 271 -10.76 -18.39 -19.01
N GLY A 272 -12.10 -18.36 -18.97
CA GLY A 272 -12.88 -19.26 -18.12
C GLY A 272 -12.96 -18.82 -16.65
N ALA A 273 -12.49 -17.62 -16.31
CA ALA A 273 -12.70 -17.02 -15.00
C ALA A 273 -14.13 -16.44 -14.87
N HIS A 274 -14.56 -16.15 -13.65
CA HIS A 274 -15.71 -15.28 -13.45
C HIS A 274 -15.30 -13.84 -13.81
N GLY A 275 -16.05 -13.16 -14.66
CA GLY A 275 -15.75 -11.79 -15.08
C GLY A 275 -17.01 -10.94 -15.12
N GLU A 276 -17.04 -9.87 -14.33
CA GLU A 276 -18.14 -8.90 -14.30
C GLU A 276 -17.62 -7.47 -14.41
N ARG A 277 -18.26 -6.66 -15.27
CA ARG A 277 -18.00 -5.23 -15.38
C ARG A 277 -19.00 -4.47 -14.53
N VAL A 278 -18.53 -3.56 -13.68
CA VAL A 278 -19.34 -2.84 -12.70
C VAL A 278 -19.28 -1.35 -13.03
N GLU A 279 -20.43 -0.78 -13.37
CA GLU A 279 -20.53 0.61 -13.83
C GLU A 279 -21.21 1.55 -12.81
N SER A 280 -21.67 1.02 -11.68
CA SER A 280 -22.29 1.85 -10.62
C SER A 280 -22.04 1.29 -9.22
N ALA A 281 -22.04 2.18 -8.23
CA ALA A 281 -21.85 1.81 -6.82
C ALA A 281 -22.95 0.86 -6.30
N ALA A 282 -24.17 0.98 -6.84
CA ALA A 282 -25.29 0.13 -6.45
C ALA A 282 -25.14 -1.34 -6.90
N ALA A 283 -24.47 -1.59 -8.03
CA ALA A 283 -24.26 -2.93 -8.55
C ALA A 283 -23.11 -3.68 -7.85
N LEU A 284 -22.15 -2.93 -7.28
CA LEU A 284 -20.91 -3.49 -6.72
C LEU A 284 -21.13 -4.52 -5.60
N PRO A 285 -22.01 -4.31 -4.60
CA PRO A 285 -22.28 -5.33 -3.57
C PRO A 285 -22.64 -6.71 -4.14
N ALA A 286 -23.57 -6.75 -5.10
CA ALA A 286 -24.04 -7.99 -5.70
C ALA A 286 -22.96 -8.63 -6.60
N ALA A 287 -22.15 -7.81 -7.27
CA ALA A 287 -21.01 -8.27 -8.05
C ALA A 287 -19.96 -8.96 -7.17
N LEU A 288 -19.62 -8.34 -6.02
CA LEU A 288 -18.70 -8.91 -5.03
C LEU A 288 -19.21 -10.24 -4.46
N GLU A 289 -20.51 -10.33 -4.14
CA GLU A 289 -21.12 -11.57 -3.66
C GLU A 289 -20.98 -12.71 -4.68
N ARG A 290 -21.26 -12.44 -5.96
CA ARG A 290 -21.10 -13.42 -7.05
C ARG A 290 -19.64 -13.80 -7.29
N ALA A 291 -18.73 -12.82 -7.25
CA ALA A 291 -17.30 -13.07 -7.39
C ALA A 291 -16.76 -13.95 -6.26
N LEU A 292 -17.14 -13.67 -5.01
CA LEU A 292 -16.78 -14.50 -3.86
C LEU A 292 -17.41 -15.90 -3.91
N ALA A 293 -18.63 -16.03 -4.45
CA ALA A 293 -19.22 -17.34 -4.70
C ALA A 293 -18.43 -18.14 -5.75
N ALA A 294 -17.92 -17.48 -6.80
CA ALA A 294 -17.03 -18.12 -7.77
C ALA A 294 -15.71 -18.59 -7.13
N LEU A 295 -15.12 -17.79 -6.24
CA LEU A 295 -13.91 -18.19 -5.51
C LEU A 295 -14.15 -19.46 -4.67
N ARG A 296 -15.29 -19.53 -3.95
CA ARG A 296 -15.67 -20.72 -3.18
C ARG A 296 -15.87 -21.96 -4.05
N ALA A 297 -16.20 -21.77 -5.33
CA ALA A 297 -16.29 -22.83 -6.32
C ALA A 297 -14.95 -23.15 -7.01
N GLY A 298 -13.82 -22.60 -6.53
CA GLY A 298 -12.48 -22.86 -7.07
C GLY A 298 -12.17 -22.11 -8.38
N ARG A 299 -12.96 -21.08 -8.72
CA ARG A 299 -12.78 -20.31 -9.96
C ARG A 299 -12.29 -18.90 -9.63
N PRO A 300 -11.20 -18.40 -10.27
CA PRO A 300 -10.79 -17.01 -10.10
C PRO A 300 -11.89 -16.06 -10.58
N ALA A 301 -11.89 -14.85 -10.03
CA ALA A 301 -12.87 -13.82 -10.35
C ALA A 301 -12.18 -12.49 -10.67
N LEU A 302 -12.67 -11.79 -11.68
CA LEU A 302 -12.28 -10.43 -12.02
C LEU A 302 -13.51 -9.51 -12.00
N LEU A 303 -13.40 -8.41 -11.25
CA LEU A 303 -14.33 -7.30 -11.29
C LEU A 303 -13.64 -6.11 -11.97
N ASP A 304 -14.15 -5.71 -13.13
CA ASP A 304 -13.70 -4.53 -13.86
C ASP A 304 -14.59 -3.35 -13.47
N VAL A 305 -14.13 -2.50 -12.56
CA VAL A 305 -14.95 -1.47 -11.93
C VAL A 305 -14.61 -0.11 -12.51
N LEU A 306 -15.59 0.56 -13.12
CA LEU A 306 -15.41 1.92 -13.60
C LEU A 306 -15.34 2.90 -12.42
N VAL A 307 -14.21 3.59 -12.31
CA VAL A 307 -13.96 4.55 -11.24
C VAL A 307 -13.58 5.92 -11.79
N SER A 308 -13.87 6.95 -11.02
CA SER A 308 -13.50 8.32 -11.35
C SER A 308 -12.00 8.53 -11.21
N GLY A 309 -11.40 9.28 -12.14
CA GLY A 309 -10.02 9.74 -12.07
C GLY A 309 -9.85 11.09 -11.37
N GLU A 310 -10.95 11.75 -11.02
CA GLU A 310 -10.92 13.09 -10.39
C GLU A 310 -10.33 13.08 -8.97
N PRO A 311 -10.65 12.10 -8.09
CA PRO A 311 -10.13 12.11 -6.74
C PRO A 311 -8.62 11.91 -6.70
N MET A 312 -7.89 12.80 -6.01
CA MET A 312 -6.46 12.65 -5.79
C MET A 312 -6.15 11.81 -4.55
N SER A 313 -5.31 10.79 -4.72
CA SER A 313 -4.76 9.97 -3.63
C SER A 313 -3.81 10.77 -2.71
N SER A 314 -3.34 10.13 -1.64
CA SER A 314 -2.31 10.73 -0.77
C SER A 314 -1.02 11.05 -1.53
N ASP A 315 -0.59 10.14 -2.39
CA ASP A 315 0.70 10.21 -3.05
C ASP A 315 0.66 11.26 -4.16
N ALA A 316 -0.45 11.35 -4.91
CA ALA A 316 -0.68 12.41 -5.88
C ALA A 316 -0.66 13.81 -5.25
N ARG A 317 -1.18 13.97 -4.02
CA ARG A 317 -1.17 15.26 -3.30
C ARG A 317 0.20 15.67 -2.80
N THR A 318 1.06 14.72 -2.48
CA THR A 318 2.44 14.99 -2.04
C THR A 318 3.40 15.25 -3.20
N GLY A 319 2.95 14.97 -4.43
CA GLY A 319 3.76 15.04 -5.64
C GLY A 319 4.59 13.78 -5.87
N LEU A 320 4.95 13.55 -7.13
CA LEU A 320 5.88 12.49 -7.52
C LEU A 320 7.31 12.88 -7.14
N ALA A 321 8.15 11.87 -6.87
CA ALA A 321 9.56 12.10 -6.60
C ALA A 321 10.21 12.73 -7.84
N TRP A 322 10.81 13.91 -7.66
CA TRP A 322 11.49 14.61 -8.74
C TRP A 322 12.93 14.10 -8.92
N VAL A 323 13.28 13.76 -10.15
CA VAL A 323 14.67 13.49 -10.55
C VAL A 323 15.20 14.74 -11.25
N PRO A 324 16.31 15.34 -10.79
CA PRO A 324 16.85 16.53 -11.45
C PRO A 324 17.22 16.27 -12.92
N ASP A 325 17.07 17.30 -13.77
CA ASP A 325 17.09 17.15 -15.24
C ASP A 325 18.38 16.57 -15.82
N LEU A 326 19.53 16.83 -15.19
CA LEU A 326 20.85 16.56 -15.75
C LEU A 326 21.62 15.49 -14.98
N GLN A 327 21.41 15.40 -13.67
CA GLN A 327 22.07 14.41 -12.82
C GLN A 327 21.13 13.91 -11.71
N PRO A 328 21.18 12.62 -11.33
CA PRO A 328 20.30 12.04 -10.30
C PRO A 328 20.55 12.61 -8.89
N LEU A 329 21.71 13.21 -8.64
CA LEU A 329 22.03 13.88 -7.37
C LEU A 329 21.99 15.39 -7.58
N ALA A 330 21.21 16.11 -6.75
CA ALA A 330 21.02 17.56 -6.86
C ALA A 330 22.34 18.35 -6.91
N ALA A 331 23.33 18.00 -6.09
CA ALA A 331 24.63 18.66 -6.09
C ALA A 331 25.38 18.51 -7.43
N TRP A 332 25.21 17.39 -8.12
CA TRP A 332 25.81 17.15 -9.43
C TRP A 332 24.99 17.80 -10.54
N ASP A 333 23.67 17.87 -10.37
CA ASP A 333 22.77 18.56 -11.30
C ASP A 333 23.10 20.06 -11.31
N GLU A 334 23.27 20.65 -10.14
CA GLU A 334 23.73 22.03 -9.97
C GLU A 334 25.13 22.27 -10.55
N ALA A 335 26.05 21.30 -10.43
CA ALA A 335 27.38 21.39 -11.03
C ALA A 335 27.30 21.35 -12.57
N GLU A 336 26.50 20.44 -13.13
CA GLU A 336 26.27 20.28 -14.57
C GLU A 336 25.55 21.51 -15.16
N ARG A 337 24.56 22.08 -14.46
CA ARG A 337 23.90 23.34 -14.84
C ARG A 337 24.89 24.51 -14.87
N ARG A 338 25.74 24.64 -13.85
CA ARG A 338 26.78 25.68 -13.81
C ARG A 338 27.78 25.53 -14.95
N TRP A 339 28.21 24.31 -15.25
CA TRP A 339 29.10 24.05 -16.37
C TRP A 339 28.47 24.43 -17.71
N ARG A 340 27.24 24.02 -17.98
CA ARG A 340 26.52 24.36 -19.22
C ARG A 340 26.25 25.85 -19.38
N ALA A 341 25.93 26.55 -18.29
CA ALA A 341 25.74 27.99 -18.29
C ALA A 341 27.06 28.74 -18.55
N GLY A 342 28.20 28.21 -18.10
CA GLY A 342 29.53 28.77 -18.36
C GLY A 342 30.12 28.41 -19.74
N ALA A 343 29.63 27.35 -20.40
CA ALA A 343 30.08 26.94 -21.73
C ALA A 343 29.35 27.65 -22.89
N ALA A 344 28.35 28.49 -22.58
CA ALA A 344 27.60 29.29 -23.55
C ALA A 344 28.16 30.71 -23.77
N GLY A 345 29.37 31.00 -23.28
CA GLY A 345 30.08 32.27 -23.43
C GLY A 345 31.33 32.17 -24.29
#